data_AF-A0A0W7WG61-F1
#
_entry.id   AF-A0A0W7WG61-F1
#
_cell.length_a   1.000
_cell.length_b   1.000
_cell.length_c   1.000
_cell.angle_alpha   90.00
_cell.angle_beta   90.00
_cell.angle_gamma   90.00
#
_symmetry.space_group_name_H-M   'P 1'
#
loop_
_entity.id
_entity.type
_entity.pdbx_description
1 polymer ?
#
loop_
_entity_poly.entity_id
_entity_poly.type
_entity_poly.pdbx_seq_one_letter_code
_entity_poly.pdbx_strand_id
1 'polypeptide(L)'
;MVHLGDKVSFTVEGVAGKSLFILNLDHEGVLRVIFPNKFDKTAEQTENKLQVPASGAKYSFQVTGGPGDEIVKFIAISGRTEQFETAIESLFEKGQNFPRAIVPVATATETLEDVLAELSVQSATIEYRIEK
;
A
#
# COMPACT_ATOMS: atom_id res chain seq x y z
N MET A 1 10.74 -7.35 -13.04
CA MET A 1 11.01 -6.24 -13.97
C MET A 1 9.71 -5.89 -14.66
N VAL A 2 9.39 -4.60 -14.75
CA VAL A 2 8.13 -4.09 -15.33
C VAL A 2 8.44 -2.87 -16.21
N HIS A 3 7.57 -2.60 -17.17
CA HIS A 3 7.71 -1.45 -18.08
C HIS A 3 6.64 -0.40 -17.80
N LEU A 4 6.93 0.83 -18.21
CA LEU A 4 5.95 1.90 -18.22
C LEU A 4 4.67 1.49 -18.96
N GLY A 5 3.53 1.69 -18.31
CA GLY A 5 2.23 1.36 -18.86
C GLY A 5 1.74 -0.06 -18.55
N ASP A 6 2.59 -0.94 -18.02
CA ASP A 6 2.18 -2.29 -17.61
C ASP A 6 1.06 -2.23 -16.58
N LYS A 7 0.07 -3.10 -16.75
CA LYS A 7 -1.00 -3.29 -15.76
C LYS A 7 -0.52 -4.23 -14.67
N VAL A 8 -0.73 -3.83 -13.42
CA VAL A 8 -0.30 -4.60 -12.26
C VAL A 8 -1.51 -5.03 -11.45
N SER A 9 -1.49 -6.27 -10.99
CA SER A 9 -2.39 -6.77 -9.96
C SER A 9 -1.60 -7.63 -8.99
N PHE A 10 -1.94 -7.53 -7.72
CA PHE A 10 -1.34 -8.32 -6.66
C PHE A 10 -2.29 -9.45 -6.27
N THR A 11 -1.71 -10.62 -6.01
CA THR A 11 -2.40 -11.70 -5.32
C THR A 11 -1.77 -11.80 -3.93
N VAL A 12 -2.57 -11.55 -2.91
CA VAL A 12 -2.13 -11.53 -1.51
C VAL A 12 -2.79 -12.71 -0.79
N GLU A 13 -2.00 -13.52 -0.11
CA GLU A 13 -2.46 -14.71 0.62
C GLU A 13 -2.16 -14.55 2.11
N GLY A 14 -2.90 -15.24 2.98
CA GLY A 14 -2.72 -15.16 4.43
C GLY A 14 -3.46 -13.99 5.10
N VAL A 15 -4.40 -13.36 4.40
CA VAL A 15 -5.07 -12.12 4.85
C VAL A 15 -6.41 -12.36 5.56
N ALA A 16 -6.89 -13.59 5.65
CA ALA A 16 -8.16 -13.89 6.35
C ALA A 16 -8.12 -13.37 7.80
N GLY A 17 -9.18 -12.64 8.19
CA GLY A 17 -9.32 -12.01 9.49
C GLY A 17 -8.41 -10.80 9.72
N LYS A 18 -7.86 -10.20 8.65
CA LYS A 18 -6.93 -9.06 8.73
C LYS A 18 -7.35 -7.93 7.81
N SER A 19 -7.00 -6.71 8.17
CA SER A 19 -7.12 -5.53 7.31
C SER A 19 -5.82 -5.32 6.54
N LEU A 20 -5.91 -5.17 5.21
CA LEU A 20 -4.74 -5.02 4.34
C LEU A 20 -4.48 -3.55 4.02
N PHE A 21 -3.21 -3.16 4.10
CA PHE A 21 -2.68 -1.90 3.60
C PHE A 21 -1.51 -2.21 2.66
N ILE A 22 -1.41 -1.45 1.58
CA ILE A 22 -0.32 -1.57 0.62
C ILE A 22 0.23 -0.18 0.36
N LEU A 23 1.53 -0.04 0.56
CA LEU A 23 2.29 1.19 0.38
C LEU A 23 3.31 1.00 -0.75
N ASN A 24 3.56 2.04 -1.53
CA ASN A 24 4.60 2.06 -2.55
C ASN A 24 5.57 3.22 -2.27
N LEU A 25 6.86 2.94 -2.29
CA LEU A 25 7.94 3.91 -2.30
C LEU A 25 8.57 3.87 -3.68
N ASP A 26 8.42 4.96 -4.43
CA ASP A 26 9.02 5.08 -5.75
C ASP A 26 10.49 5.50 -5.69
N HIS A 27 11.18 5.41 -6.84
CA HIS A 27 12.60 5.71 -6.96
C HIS A 27 12.97 7.17 -6.63
N GLU A 28 12.00 8.09 -6.65
CA GLU A 28 12.18 9.50 -6.27
C GLU A 28 12.01 9.72 -4.76
N GLY A 29 11.72 8.65 -4.01
CA GLY A 29 11.50 8.71 -2.56
C GLY A 29 10.08 9.13 -2.17
N VAL A 30 9.11 9.07 -3.07
CA VAL A 30 7.72 9.41 -2.77
C VAL A 30 6.99 8.18 -2.24
N LEU A 31 6.57 8.25 -0.98
CA LEU A 31 5.73 7.23 -0.34
C LEU A 31 4.25 7.47 -0.67
N ARG A 32 3.55 6.41 -1.08
CA ARG A 32 2.14 6.43 -1.47
C ARG A 32 1.35 5.33 -0.82
N VAL A 33 0.08 5.60 -0.54
CA VAL A 33 -0.91 4.56 -0.24
C VAL A 33 -1.55 4.10 -1.54
N ILE A 34 -1.40 2.82 -1.89
CA ILE A 34 -2.04 2.23 -3.07
C ILE A 34 -3.30 1.43 -2.71
N PHE A 35 -3.36 0.92 -1.48
CA PHE A 35 -4.54 0.31 -0.88
C PHE A 35 -4.58 0.52 0.64
N PRO A 36 -5.73 0.89 1.25
CA PRO A 36 -6.98 1.26 0.57
C PRO A 36 -6.84 2.55 -0.23
N ASN A 37 -7.79 2.81 -1.12
CA ASN A 37 -7.83 4.00 -1.95
C ASN A 37 -9.26 4.58 -2.02
N LYS A 38 -9.50 5.58 -2.88
CA LYS A 38 -10.84 6.18 -2.97
C LYS A 38 -11.91 5.24 -3.54
N PHE A 39 -11.49 4.21 -4.28
CA PHE A 39 -12.39 3.27 -4.96
C PHE A 39 -12.68 2.04 -4.12
N ASP A 40 -11.73 1.66 -3.26
CA ASP A 40 -11.81 0.49 -2.41
C ASP A 40 -11.29 0.78 -1.01
N LYS A 41 -12.13 0.53 -0.01
CA LYS A 41 -11.86 0.84 1.39
C LYS A 41 -11.26 -0.37 2.08
N THR A 42 -10.45 -0.13 3.10
CA THR A 42 -9.92 -1.22 3.91
C THR A 42 -11.04 -1.76 4.79
N ALA A 43 -11.09 -3.08 4.87
CA ALA A 43 -11.95 -3.82 5.77
C ALA A 43 -11.23 -5.12 6.13
N GLU A 44 -11.69 -5.77 7.20
CA GLU A 44 -11.23 -7.10 7.53
C GLU A 44 -11.56 -8.06 6.38
N GLN A 45 -10.54 -8.77 5.88
CA GLN A 45 -10.72 -9.67 4.75
C GLN A 45 -11.32 -10.99 5.23
N THR A 46 -12.42 -11.42 4.59
CA THR A 46 -13.08 -12.70 4.89
C THR A 46 -12.36 -13.87 4.23
N GLU A 47 -11.78 -13.64 3.06
CA GLU A 47 -11.09 -14.66 2.26
C GLU A 47 -9.59 -14.69 2.59
N ASN A 48 -8.99 -15.88 2.54
CA ASN A 48 -7.55 -16.02 2.74
C ASN A 48 -6.71 -15.47 1.58
N LYS A 49 -7.33 -15.35 0.41
CA LYS A 49 -6.70 -14.91 -0.83
C LYS A 49 -7.46 -13.71 -1.38
N LEU A 50 -6.75 -12.62 -1.59
CA LEU A 50 -7.28 -11.37 -2.12
C LEU A 50 -6.53 -10.99 -3.40
N GLN A 51 -7.27 -10.58 -4.42
CA GLN A 51 -6.70 -9.93 -5.59
C GLN A 51 -6.87 -8.41 -5.46
N VAL A 52 -5.81 -7.64 -5.69
CA VAL A 52 -5.84 -6.18 -5.64
C VAL A 52 -5.27 -5.61 -6.95
N PRO A 53 -6.07 -4.90 -7.76
CA PRO A 53 -7.51 -4.68 -7.62
C PRO A 53 -8.29 -6.00 -7.75
N ALA A 54 -9.47 -6.08 -7.13
CA ALA A 54 -10.34 -7.25 -7.27
C ALA A 54 -10.78 -7.45 -8.73
N SER A 55 -11.13 -8.69 -9.10
CA SER A 55 -11.69 -8.97 -10.42
C SER A 55 -12.96 -8.13 -10.65
N GLY A 56 -12.99 -7.40 -11.77
CA GLY A 56 -14.09 -6.48 -12.11
C GLY A 56 -14.05 -5.12 -11.40
N ALA A 57 -12.97 -4.78 -10.68
CA ALA A 57 -12.80 -3.47 -10.07
C ALA A 57 -12.88 -2.33 -11.10
N LYS A 58 -13.41 -1.18 -10.67
CA LYS A 58 -13.54 0.04 -11.51
C LYS A 58 -12.22 0.82 -11.68
N TYR A 59 -11.10 0.23 -11.25
CA TYR A 59 -9.77 0.81 -11.33
C TYR A 59 -8.74 -0.27 -11.66
N SER A 60 -7.62 0.14 -12.24
CA SER A 60 -6.46 -0.71 -12.49
C SER A 60 -5.21 0.00 -12.00
N PHE A 61 -4.24 -0.74 -11.46
CA PHE A 61 -2.91 -0.19 -11.27
C PHE A 61 -2.15 -0.21 -12.60
N GLN A 62 -1.40 0.86 -12.84
CA GLN A 62 -0.51 0.99 -13.98
C GLN A 62 0.83 1.48 -13.47
N VAL A 63 1.92 0.95 -14.04
CA VAL A 63 3.27 1.46 -13.80
C VAL A 63 3.41 2.83 -14.46
N THR A 64 3.53 3.89 -13.66
CA THR A 64 3.59 5.28 -14.15
C THR A 64 4.82 6.06 -13.69
N GLY A 65 5.70 5.46 -12.87
CA GLY A 65 6.92 6.09 -12.35
C GLY A 65 8.08 6.09 -13.36
N GLY A 66 9.07 6.96 -13.16
CA GLY A 66 10.29 6.95 -13.97
C GLY A 66 11.12 5.67 -13.79
N PRO A 67 12.08 5.40 -14.69
CA PRO A 67 12.96 4.24 -14.56
C PRO A 67 13.74 4.26 -13.25
N GLY A 68 13.70 3.16 -12.50
CA GLY A 68 14.30 3.10 -11.18
C GLY A 68 13.76 1.95 -10.35
N ASP A 69 14.30 1.81 -9.14
CA ASP A 69 13.89 0.79 -8.20
C ASP A 69 12.68 1.29 -7.38
N GLU A 70 11.67 0.44 -7.22
CA GLU A 70 10.49 0.70 -6.42
C GLU A 70 10.28 -0.40 -5.40
N ILE A 71 9.71 -0.02 -4.26
CA ILE A 71 9.43 -0.91 -3.13
C ILE A 71 7.93 -0.88 -2.87
N VAL A 72 7.30 -2.05 -2.78
CA VAL A 72 5.90 -2.20 -2.37
C VAL A 72 5.84 -3.00 -1.09
N LYS A 73 5.31 -2.39 -0.03
CA LYS A 73 5.14 -3.00 1.29
C LYS A 73 3.68 -3.36 1.51
N PHE A 74 3.42 -4.63 1.79
CA PHE A 74 2.13 -5.18 2.18
C PHE A 74 2.09 -5.31 3.69
N ILE A 75 1.01 -4.84 4.31
CA ILE A 75 0.84 -4.79 5.76
C ILE A 75 -0.55 -5.34 6.06
N ALA A 76 -0.60 -6.51 6.69
CA ALA A 76 -1.85 -7.13 7.15
C ALA A 76 -1.93 -7.04 8.67
N ILE A 77 -2.91 -6.30 9.17
CA ILE A 77 -3.10 -6.02 10.59
C ILE A 77 -4.26 -6.86 11.12
N SER A 78 -4.05 -7.60 12.21
CA SER A 78 -5.10 -8.37 12.87
C SER A 78 -5.78 -7.52 13.94
N GLY A 79 -7.11 -7.54 13.99
CA GLY A 79 -7.89 -6.80 14.97
C GLY A 79 -8.01 -5.31 14.65
N ARG A 80 -7.85 -4.46 15.67
CA ARG A 80 -8.13 -3.01 15.62
C ARG A 80 -7.09 -2.22 14.83
N THR A 81 -7.52 -1.48 13.81
CA THR A 81 -6.65 -0.72 12.88
C THR A 81 -6.70 0.79 13.05
N GLU A 82 -7.50 1.31 13.99
CA GLU A 82 -7.82 2.74 14.09
C GLU A 82 -6.56 3.60 14.31
N GLN A 83 -5.57 3.10 15.05
CA GLN A 83 -4.30 3.80 15.27
C GLN A 83 -3.50 3.93 13.97
N PHE A 84 -3.45 2.87 13.16
CA PHE A 84 -2.72 2.88 11.90
C PHE A 84 -3.45 3.73 10.85
N GLU A 85 -4.77 3.65 10.79
CA GLU A 85 -5.59 4.51 9.92
C GLU A 85 -5.43 5.99 10.27
N THR A 86 -5.43 6.33 11.56
CA THR A 86 -5.17 7.71 12.03
C THR A 86 -3.79 8.19 11.60
N ALA A 87 -2.77 7.33 11.70
CA ALA A 87 -1.42 7.67 11.25
C ALA A 87 -1.42 7.96 9.73
N ILE A 88 -2.02 7.08 8.92
CA ILE A 88 -2.18 7.30 7.47
C ILE A 88 -2.93 8.61 7.17
N GLU A 89 -4.04 8.89 7.84
CA GLU A 89 -4.81 10.12 7.62
C GLU A 89 -4.07 11.41 7.99
N SER A 90 -3.12 11.33 8.93
CA SER A 90 -2.30 12.47 9.35
C SER A 90 -1.06 12.69 8.47
N LEU A 91 -0.53 11.62 7.88
CA LEU A 91 0.73 11.62 7.14
C LEU A 91 0.55 11.78 5.62
N PHE A 92 -0.66 11.59 5.07
CA PHE A 92 -0.89 11.52 3.63
C PHE A 92 -1.97 12.50 3.11
N GLU A 93 -1.89 12.82 1.81
CA GLU A 93 -2.82 13.72 1.12
C GLU A 93 -4.27 13.20 1.16
N LYS A 94 -5.21 14.05 1.60
CA LYS A 94 -6.64 13.69 1.63
C LYS A 94 -7.30 13.82 0.25
N GLY A 95 -8.22 12.91 -0.06
CA GLY A 95 -9.07 12.97 -1.25
C GLY A 95 -8.40 12.56 -2.57
N GLN A 96 -7.10 12.21 -2.55
CA GLN A 96 -6.39 11.70 -3.72
C GLN A 96 -6.69 10.22 -3.97
N ASN A 97 -6.58 9.79 -5.23
CA ASN A 97 -6.76 8.38 -5.58
C ASN A 97 -5.68 7.51 -4.94
N PHE A 98 -4.43 8.00 -4.99
CA PHE A 98 -3.25 7.36 -4.42
C PHE A 98 -2.50 8.42 -3.60
N PRO A 99 -2.92 8.64 -2.35
CA PRO A 99 -2.36 9.66 -1.47
C PRO A 99 -0.84 9.58 -1.38
N ARG A 100 -0.15 10.71 -1.52
CA ARG A 100 1.29 10.82 -1.24
C ARG A 100 1.50 11.26 0.21
N ALA A 101 2.64 10.91 0.79
CA ALA A 101 3.04 11.45 2.08
C ALA A 101 3.21 12.98 1.98
N ILE A 102 2.68 13.72 2.96
CA ILE A 102 2.81 15.20 3.08
C ILE A 102 3.98 15.63 3.96
N VAL A 103 4.69 14.65 4.53
CA VAL A 103 5.90 14.83 5.33
C VAL A 103 7.06 14.09 4.65
N PRO A 104 8.34 14.35 5.04
CA PRO A 104 9.47 13.59 4.52
C PRO A 104 9.29 12.07 4.70
N VAL A 105 9.75 11.29 3.73
CA VAL A 105 9.59 9.82 3.71
C VAL A 105 10.15 9.14 4.96
N ALA A 106 11.28 9.61 5.47
CA ALA A 106 11.88 9.08 6.70
C ALA A 106 10.94 9.26 7.89
N THR A 107 10.36 10.46 8.06
CA THR A 107 9.39 10.76 9.12
C THR A 107 8.12 9.93 8.98
N ALA A 108 7.58 9.78 7.76
CA ALA A 108 6.40 8.96 7.52
C ALA A 108 6.68 7.49 7.85
N THR A 109 7.83 6.96 7.43
CA THR A 109 8.21 5.55 7.64
C THR A 109 8.41 5.26 9.12
N GLU A 110 9.18 6.10 9.82
CA GLU A 110 9.42 5.99 11.27
C GLU A 110 8.09 6.02 12.04
N THR A 111 7.23 7.00 11.78
CA THR A 111 5.92 7.11 12.45
C THR A 111 5.04 5.89 12.20
N LEU A 112 5.00 5.36 10.97
CA LEU A 112 4.22 4.17 10.66
C LEU A 112 4.81 2.91 11.33
N GLU A 113 6.12 2.79 11.40
CA GLU A 113 6.80 1.66 12.05
C GLU A 113 6.60 1.65 13.56
N ASP A 114 6.64 2.82 14.21
CA ASP A 114 6.32 2.96 15.63
C ASP A 114 4.88 2.52 15.93
N VAL A 115 3.91 2.91 15.08
CA VAL A 115 2.52 2.47 15.25
C VAL A 115 2.38 0.97 15.00
N LEU A 116 3.07 0.42 14.01
CA LEU A 116 3.00 -1.02 13.70
C LEU A 116 3.63 -1.88 14.80
N ALA A 117 4.61 -1.37 15.54
CA ALA A 117 5.23 -2.09 16.66
C ALA A 117 4.25 -2.42 17.79
N GLU A 118 3.18 -1.62 17.93
CA GLU A 118 2.13 -1.81 18.93
C GLU A 118 0.98 -2.71 18.43
N LEU A 119 1.05 -3.21 17.19
CA LEU A 119 -0.02 -3.95 16.53
C LEU A 119 0.38 -5.39 16.19
N SER A 120 -0.62 -6.25 16.00
CA SER A 120 -0.39 -7.62 15.51
C SER A 120 -0.35 -7.62 13.98
N VAL A 121 0.88 -7.61 13.44
CA VAL A 121 1.12 -7.36 12.00
C VAL A 121 1.81 -8.55 11.33
N GLN A 122 1.39 -8.85 10.11
CA GLN A 122 2.17 -9.60 9.12
C GLN A 122 2.52 -8.66 7.97
N SER A 123 3.76 -8.71 7.49
CA SER A 123 4.17 -7.86 6.38
C SER A 123 5.03 -8.62 5.37
N ALA A 124 4.99 -8.14 4.12
CA ALA A 124 5.82 -8.62 3.03
C ALA A 124 6.26 -7.43 2.18
N THR A 125 7.42 -7.55 1.56
CA THR A 125 7.98 -6.50 0.69
C THR A 125 8.29 -7.09 -0.68
N ILE A 126 7.92 -6.38 -1.73
CA ILE A 126 8.32 -6.65 -3.10
C ILE A 126 9.18 -5.49 -3.57
N GLU A 127 10.34 -5.82 -4.12
CA GLU A 127 11.20 -4.86 -4.81
C GLU A 127 11.13 -5.16 -6.32
N TYR A 128 10.93 -4.11 -7.11
CA TYR A 128 10.99 -4.23 -8.56
C TYR A 128 11.66 -3.02 -9.18
N ARG A 129 12.07 -3.16 -10.44
CA ARG A 129 12.67 -2.10 -11.23
C ARG A 129 11.80 -1.80 -12.45
N ILE A 130 11.57 -0.51 -12.68
CA ILE A 130 10.96 0.03 -13.90
C ILE A 130 12.07 0.27 -14.92
N GLU A 131 11.92 -0.29 -16.12
CA GLU A 131 12.83 -0.02 -17.24
C GLU A 131 12.36 1.14 -18.12
N LYS A 132 13.30 1.63 -18.94
CA LYS A 132 13.05 2.67 -19.95
C LYS A 132 12.20 2.15 -21.11
#